data_AF-A0A397UPQ4-F1
#
_entry.id   AF-A0A397UPQ4-F1
#
_cell.length_a   1.000
_cell.length_b   1.000
_cell.length_c   1.000
_cell.angle_alpha   90.00
_cell.angle_beta   90.00
_cell.angle_gamma   90.00
#
_symmetry.space_group_name_H-M   'P 1'
#
loop_
_entity.id
_entity.type
_entity.pdbx_description
1 polymer ?
#
loop_
_entity_poly.entity_id
_entity_poly.type
_entity_poly.pdbx_seq_one_letter_code
_entity_poly.pdbx_strand_id
1 'polypeptide(L)'
;MDLSFVFENPSRTSNTPQTDAEDSSKKIMKNPNFSCEKDLPIVFENPSNSFNTPQTDHEGSLKKMIEKISYQITLPQEKLLAPHKRKRQSRKPPRAQNKFILFRKDYIARARKEDPVRTKSMNTRDFSKEAKQQWDAQPAEVKRLFTIMADVAAERHKATYPGYIYEPEKTEKRKDKHLSEEFDEYIDYSHCL
;
A
#
# COMPACT_ATOMS: atom_id res chain seq x y z
N MET A 1 -24.82 -0.86 51.83
CA MET A 1 -24.65 0.59 51.68
C MET A 1 -24.09 0.81 50.29
N ASP A 2 -25.00 1.04 49.35
CA ASP A 2 -24.69 1.56 48.01
C ASP A 2 -24.02 2.92 48.13
N LEU A 3 -23.15 3.24 47.17
CA LEU A 3 -23.30 4.46 46.36
C LEU A 3 -22.39 4.37 45.13
N SER A 4 -23.08 4.30 44.00
CA SER A 4 -22.62 4.42 42.62
C SER A 4 -21.90 5.76 42.36
N PHE A 5 -20.78 5.70 41.62
CA PHE A 5 -20.16 6.90 41.06
C PHE A 5 -20.73 7.16 39.66
N VAL A 6 -21.45 8.27 39.56
CA VAL A 6 -22.21 8.72 38.40
C VAL A 6 -21.31 9.45 37.40
N PHE A 7 -21.67 9.28 36.14
CA PHE A 7 -21.12 9.88 34.94
C PHE A 7 -21.54 11.35 34.82
N GLU A 8 -20.62 12.28 34.51
CA GLU A 8 -21.02 13.62 34.10
C GLU A 8 -20.10 14.18 33.00
N ASN A 9 -20.66 14.28 31.80
CA ASN A 9 -20.19 15.10 30.69
C ASN A 9 -20.85 16.47 30.80
N PRO A 10 -20.11 17.56 30.54
CA PRO A 10 -20.72 18.74 29.97
C PRO A 10 -20.13 19.12 28.61
N SER A 11 -21.07 19.36 27.70
CA SER A 11 -20.92 19.78 26.32
C SER A 11 -20.43 21.24 26.17
N ARG A 12 -19.64 21.46 25.12
CA ARG A 12 -19.80 22.50 24.07
C ARG A 12 -19.95 23.97 24.51
N THR A 13 -18.91 24.77 24.25
CA THR A 13 -19.05 26.21 23.97
C THR A 13 -18.53 26.53 22.56
N SER A 14 -19.36 27.27 21.84
CA SER A 14 -19.16 27.78 20.48
C SER A 14 -18.58 29.19 20.52
N ASN A 15 -17.61 29.49 19.67
CA ASN A 15 -17.25 30.83 19.18
C ASN A 15 -16.43 30.60 17.90
N THR A 16 -16.77 31.16 16.74
CA THR A 16 -16.25 32.46 16.24
C THR A 16 -16.94 32.84 14.92
N PRO A 17 -16.82 34.11 14.46
CA PRO A 17 -17.85 34.82 13.73
C PRO A 17 -17.67 34.81 12.21
N GLN A 18 -18.78 35.11 11.55
CA GLN A 18 -18.93 35.40 10.13
C GLN A 18 -18.55 36.86 9.86
N THR A 19 -17.67 37.09 8.88
CA THR A 19 -17.43 38.40 8.28
C THR A 19 -17.41 38.25 6.76
N ASP A 20 -18.38 38.91 6.12
CA ASP A 20 -18.45 39.10 4.69
C ASP A 20 -17.41 40.14 4.23
N ALA A 21 -16.74 39.89 3.11
CA ALA A 21 -16.05 40.91 2.33
C ALA A 21 -15.99 40.45 0.86
N GLU A 22 -16.55 41.28 -0.01
CA GLU A 22 -16.54 41.15 -1.46
C GLU A 22 -15.16 41.47 -2.07
N ASP A 23 -15.03 41.08 -3.34
CA ASP A 23 -14.47 41.88 -4.44
C ASP A 23 -13.18 41.39 -5.13
N SER A 24 -13.26 41.55 -6.46
CA SER A 24 -12.18 41.77 -7.43
C SER A 24 -11.45 40.57 -8.07
N SER A 25 -12.08 40.12 -9.15
CA SER A 25 -11.56 39.91 -10.51
C SER A 25 -10.06 40.10 -10.83
N LYS A 26 -9.62 39.29 -11.82
CA LYS A 26 -8.42 39.34 -12.71
C LYS A 26 -7.22 38.53 -12.14
N LYS A 27 -6.51 37.66 -12.89
CA LYS A 27 -6.13 37.73 -14.30
C LYS A 27 -5.71 36.34 -14.82
N ILE A 28 -6.10 36.10 -16.06
CA ILE A 28 -5.71 35.00 -16.94
C ILE A 28 -4.20 35.03 -17.23
N MET A 29 -3.51 33.89 -17.10
CA MET A 29 -2.38 33.56 -17.97
C MET A 29 -2.62 32.17 -18.58
N LYS A 30 -2.92 32.20 -19.87
CA LYS A 30 -2.98 31.05 -20.77
C LYS A 30 -1.55 30.54 -20.95
N ASN A 31 -1.32 29.25 -20.76
CA ASN A 31 -0.19 28.57 -21.39
C ASN A 31 -0.75 27.51 -22.35
N PRO A 32 -0.66 27.72 -23.67
CA PRO A 32 -1.11 26.78 -24.68
C PRO A 32 -0.02 25.74 -24.98
N ASN A 33 -0.47 24.59 -25.48
CA ASN A 33 0.30 23.48 -26.06
C ASN A 33 0.83 22.41 -25.10
N PHE A 34 -0.08 21.49 -24.75
CA PHE A 34 0.23 20.06 -24.94
C PHE A 34 -1.05 19.35 -25.40
N SER A 35 -1.31 19.41 -26.70
CA SER A 35 -2.33 18.60 -27.36
C SER A 35 -1.86 17.15 -27.40
N CYS A 36 -2.48 16.31 -26.59
CA CYS A 36 -2.66 14.89 -26.90
C CYS A 36 -4.04 14.49 -26.40
N GLU A 37 -5.05 15.07 -27.03
CA GLU A 37 -6.38 14.49 -27.09
C GLU A 37 -6.29 13.24 -27.96
N LYS A 38 -6.43 12.08 -27.32
CA LYS A 38 -7.28 11.04 -27.84
C LYS A 38 -8.17 10.59 -26.69
N ASP A 39 -9.40 11.06 -26.76
CA ASP A 39 -10.51 10.62 -25.95
C ASP A 39 -10.61 9.10 -25.97
N LEU A 40 -10.58 8.49 -24.80
CA LEU A 40 -11.35 7.28 -24.56
C LEU A 40 -12.20 7.53 -23.32
N PRO A 41 -13.54 7.56 -23.43
CA PRO A 41 -14.40 7.66 -22.26
C PRO A 41 -14.24 6.38 -21.45
N ILE A 42 -13.70 6.47 -20.23
CA ILE A 42 -13.85 5.40 -19.25
C ILE A 42 -15.27 5.49 -18.72
N VAL A 43 -16.20 4.93 -19.50
CA VAL A 43 -17.52 4.55 -19.01
C VAL A 43 -17.28 3.44 -18.00
N PHE A 44 -17.55 3.74 -16.73
CA PHE A 44 -17.59 2.75 -15.66
C PHE A 44 -18.93 2.01 -15.75
N GLU A 45 -19.17 1.33 -16.86
CA GLU A 45 -20.24 0.34 -16.91
C GLU A 45 -19.73 -0.90 -16.20
N ASN A 46 -20.49 -1.34 -15.19
CA ASN A 46 -20.44 -2.70 -14.69
C ASN A 46 -21.13 -3.58 -15.74
N PRO A 47 -20.44 -4.48 -16.44
CA PRO A 47 -21.11 -5.60 -17.04
C PRO A 47 -20.95 -6.76 -16.06
N SER A 48 -22.08 -7.30 -15.61
CA SER A 48 -22.20 -8.74 -15.38
C SER A 48 -21.73 -9.45 -16.66
N ASN A 49 -20.42 -9.64 -16.82
CA ASN A 49 -19.83 -10.30 -17.97
C ASN A 49 -19.21 -11.60 -17.51
N SER A 50 -19.87 -12.67 -17.94
CA SER A 50 -19.31 -13.99 -18.17
C SER A 50 -17.92 -13.87 -18.78
N PHE A 51 -16.88 -13.89 -17.94
CA PHE A 51 -15.52 -14.09 -18.40
C PHE A 51 -15.40 -15.54 -18.85
N ASN A 52 -15.60 -15.79 -20.14
CA ASN A 52 -14.98 -16.92 -20.80
C ASN A 52 -13.49 -16.59 -20.96
N THR A 53 -12.75 -16.69 -19.85
CA THR A 53 -11.30 -16.80 -19.89
C THR A 53 -10.95 -18.09 -20.64
N PRO A 54 -9.94 -18.10 -21.53
CA PRO A 54 -9.28 -19.33 -21.89
C PRO A 54 -8.85 -19.97 -20.57
N GLN A 55 -9.46 -21.10 -20.21
CA GLN A 55 -9.09 -21.86 -19.02
C GLN A 55 -7.67 -22.34 -19.21
N THR A 56 -6.71 -21.54 -18.75
CA THR A 56 -5.31 -21.95 -18.69
C THR A 56 -5.20 -22.92 -17.52
N ASP A 57 -4.67 -24.11 -17.79
CA ASP A 57 -4.52 -25.24 -16.86
C ASP A 57 -3.77 -24.89 -15.54
N HIS A 58 -3.18 -23.69 -15.47
CA HIS A 58 -2.50 -23.13 -14.31
C HIS A 58 -3.42 -22.83 -13.12
N GLU A 59 -4.67 -22.39 -13.34
CA GLU A 59 -5.60 -22.13 -12.22
C GLU A 59 -6.05 -23.44 -11.55
N GLY A 60 -6.29 -24.48 -12.34
CA GLY A 60 -6.59 -25.83 -11.85
C GLY A 60 -5.43 -26.41 -11.04
N SER A 61 -4.19 -26.20 -11.50
CA SER A 61 -2.99 -26.62 -10.77
C SER A 61 -2.83 -25.89 -9.43
N LEU A 62 -3.22 -24.62 -9.33
CA LEU A 62 -3.20 -23.87 -8.09
C LEU A 62 -4.21 -24.40 -7.07
N LYS A 63 -5.45 -24.64 -7.48
CA LYS A 63 -6.50 -25.18 -6.60
C LYS A 63 -6.11 -26.53 -6.00
N LYS A 64 -5.61 -27.44 -6.85
CA LYS A 64 -5.12 -28.76 -6.41
C LYS A 64 -3.92 -28.67 -5.46
N MET A 65 -3.05 -27.67 -5.62
CA MET A 65 -1.93 -27.45 -4.71
C MET A 65 -2.39 -26.85 -3.37
N ILE A 66 -3.35 -25.92 -3.37
CA ILE A 66 -3.93 -25.35 -2.16
C ILE A 66 -4.59 -26.44 -1.32
N GLU A 67 -5.35 -27.35 -1.91
CA GLU A 67 -5.98 -28.47 -1.18
C GLU A 67 -4.95 -29.43 -0.56
N LYS A 68 -3.80 -29.61 -1.21
CA LYS A 68 -2.74 -30.51 -0.73
C LYS A 68 -1.93 -29.91 0.42
N ILE A 69 -1.73 -28.60 0.41
CA ILE A 69 -0.93 -27.90 1.43
C ILE A 69 -1.84 -27.61 2.62
N SER A 70 -1.38 -27.89 3.84
CA SER A 70 -2.10 -27.58 5.09
C SER A 70 -2.12 -26.07 5.42
N TYR A 71 -2.12 -25.20 4.40
CA TYR A 71 -2.11 -23.75 4.57
C TYR A 71 -3.47 -23.16 4.23
N GLN A 72 -4.12 -22.59 5.25
CA GLN A 72 -5.42 -21.95 5.10
C GLN A 72 -5.24 -20.50 4.62
N ILE A 73 -5.51 -20.27 3.34
CA ILE A 73 -5.55 -18.90 2.81
C ILE A 73 -6.79 -18.19 3.39
N THR A 74 -6.57 -17.08 4.10
CA THR A 74 -7.66 -16.35 4.77
C THR A 74 -8.43 -15.44 3.83
N LEU A 75 -7.76 -14.89 2.80
CA LEU A 75 -8.38 -14.07 1.77
C LEU A 75 -8.69 -14.89 0.50
N PRO A 76 -9.82 -14.65 -0.18
CA PRO A 76 -10.08 -15.30 -1.46
C PRO A 76 -9.00 -14.92 -2.49
N GLN A 77 -8.63 -15.87 -3.34
CA GLN A 77 -7.55 -15.74 -4.31
C GLN A 77 -7.71 -14.49 -5.19
N GLU A 78 -8.92 -14.17 -5.63
CA GLU A 78 -9.22 -12.98 -6.42
C GLU A 78 -8.81 -11.68 -5.71
N LYS A 79 -9.07 -11.59 -4.41
CA LYS A 79 -8.71 -10.42 -3.59
C LYS A 79 -7.21 -10.36 -3.31
N LEU A 80 -6.55 -11.50 -3.25
CA LEU A 80 -5.09 -11.57 -3.16
C LEU A 80 -4.44 -11.13 -4.46
N LEU A 81 -4.92 -11.56 -5.63
CA LEU A 81 -4.34 -11.21 -6.93
C LEU A 81 -4.73 -9.80 -7.39
N ALA A 82 -5.81 -9.21 -6.86
CA ALA A 82 -6.23 -7.86 -7.20
C ALA A 82 -5.12 -6.82 -6.95
N PRO A 83 -4.88 -5.88 -7.89
CA PRO A 83 -3.91 -4.81 -7.71
C PRO A 83 -4.13 -4.00 -6.43
N HIS A 84 -3.05 -3.49 -5.83
CA HIS A 84 -3.17 -2.72 -4.60
C HIS A 84 -3.76 -1.33 -4.90
N LYS A 85 -4.89 -1.01 -4.28
CA LYS A 85 -5.54 0.30 -4.43
C LYS A 85 -4.64 1.39 -3.83
N ARG A 86 -4.13 2.30 -4.66
CA ARG A 86 -3.39 3.47 -4.19
C ARG A 86 -4.37 4.52 -3.67
N LYS A 87 -4.06 5.16 -2.53
CA LYS A 87 -4.90 6.22 -1.93
C LYS A 87 -5.07 7.43 -2.85
N ARG A 88 -4.06 7.71 -3.68
CA ARG A 88 -4.13 8.68 -4.77
C ARG A 88 -4.25 7.90 -6.06
N GLN A 89 -5.24 8.23 -6.88
CA GLN A 89 -5.43 7.70 -8.23
C GLN A 89 -4.23 8.10 -9.10
N SER A 90 -3.13 7.39 -8.94
CA SER A 90 -1.97 7.54 -9.80
C SER A 90 -2.38 7.03 -11.17
N ARG A 91 -2.19 7.87 -12.21
CA ARG A 91 -2.44 7.45 -13.60
C ARG A 91 -1.50 6.33 -14.06
N LYS A 92 -0.44 6.03 -13.30
CA LYS A 92 0.52 4.97 -13.61
C LYS A 92 0.02 3.63 -13.06
N PRO A 93 0.03 2.56 -13.87
CA PRO A 93 -0.37 1.22 -13.41
C PRO A 93 0.50 0.77 -12.22
N PRO A 94 -0.09 0.03 -11.26
CA PRO A 94 0.67 -0.57 -10.17
C PRO A 94 1.62 -1.65 -10.69
N ARG A 95 2.67 -1.95 -9.92
CA ARG A 95 3.54 -3.10 -10.19
C ARG A 95 2.77 -4.39 -9.94
N ALA A 96 3.11 -5.46 -10.66
CA ALA A 96 2.66 -6.80 -10.32
C ALA A 96 3.05 -7.15 -8.87
N GLN A 97 2.21 -7.92 -8.18
CA GLN A 97 2.42 -8.28 -6.78
C GLN A 97 3.38 -9.47 -6.69
N ASN A 98 4.43 -9.33 -5.89
CA ASN A 98 5.33 -10.45 -5.61
C ASN A 98 4.79 -11.37 -4.51
N LYS A 99 5.41 -12.53 -4.36
CA LYS A 99 5.03 -13.57 -3.38
C LYS A 99 4.94 -13.08 -1.93
N PHE A 100 5.87 -12.22 -1.50
CA PHE A 100 5.86 -11.68 -0.14
C PHE A 100 4.74 -10.66 0.07
N ILE A 101 4.43 -9.84 -0.94
CA ILE A 101 3.29 -8.91 -0.87
C ILE A 101 1.97 -9.68 -0.76
N LEU A 102 1.83 -10.78 -1.50
CA LEU A 102 0.67 -11.66 -1.41
C LEU A 102 0.57 -12.30 -0.01
N PHE A 103 1.67 -12.88 0.49
CA PHE A 103 1.72 -13.45 1.84
C PHE A 103 1.38 -12.42 2.91
N ARG A 104 1.98 -11.23 2.86
CA ARG A 104 1.73 -10.16 3.84
C ARG A 104 0.27 -9.71 3.83
N LYS A 105 -0.38 -9.66 2.66
CA LYS A 105 -1.83 -9.34 2.57
C LYS A 105 -2.67 -10.39 3.29
N ASP A 106 -2.38 -11.66 3.06
CA ASP A 106 -3.07 -12.77 3.72
C ASP A 106 -2.80 -12.79 5.24
N TYR A 107 -1.54 -12.64 5.63
CA TYR A 107 -1.11 -12.50 7.02
C TYR A 107 -1.86 -11.40 7.76
N ILE A 108 -1.95 -10.20 7.18
CA ILE A 108 -2.66 -9.07 7.81
C ILE A 108 -4.15 -9.42 8.00
N ALA A 109 -4.78 -10.06 7.02
CA ALA A 109 -6.17 -10.46 7.12
C ALA A 109 -6.38 -11.50 8.22
N ARG A 110 -5.49 -12.49 8.30
CA ARG A 110 -5.48 -13.51 9.34
C ARG A 110 -5.27 -12.91 10.73
N ALA A 111 -4.24 -12.08 10.90
CA ALA A 111 -3.95 -11.41 12.17
C ALA A 111 -5.12 -10.55 12.65
N ARG A 112 -5.79 -9.83 11.73
CA ARG A 112 -6.99 -9.03 12.06
C ARG A 112 -8.21 -9.86 12.44
N LYS A 113 -8.30 -11.09 11.93
CA LYS A 113 -9.36 -12.04 12.27
C LYS A 113 -9.10 -12.69 13.63
N GLU A 114 -7.85 -13.05 13.91
CA GLU A 114 -7.40 -13.69 15.15
C GLU A 114 -7.43 -12.72 16.33
N ASP A 115 -6.91 -11.49 16.17
CA ASP A 115 -6.84 -10.49 17.23
C ASP A 115 -7.12 -9.06 16.71
N PRO A 116 -8.41 -8.68 16.62
CA PRO A 116 -8.81 -7.36 16.16
C PRO A 116 -8.34 -6.22 17.07
N VAL A 117 -8.18 -6.48 18.38
CA VAL A 117 -7.85 -5.44 19.37
C VAL A 117 -6.39 -5.03 19.24
N ARG A 118 -5.47 -6.01 19.22
CA ARG A 118 -4.04 -5.78 19.02
C ARG A 118 -3.76 -5.15 17.66
N THR A 119 -4.42 -5.65 16.62
CA THR A 119 -4.15 -5.20 15.24
C THR A 119 -4.71 -3.82 14.90
N LYS A 120 -5.60 -3.25 15.75
CA LYS A 120 -6.18 -1.93 15.54
C LYS A 120 -5.15 -0.80 15.64
N SER A 121 -4.17 -0.92 16.52
CA SER A 121 -3.11 0.08 16.73
C SER A 121 -1.88 -0.13 15.83
N MET A 122 -1.77 -1.29 15.17
CA MET A 122 -0.61 -1.63 14.34
C MET A 122 -0.58 -0.86 13.02
N ASN A 123 0.60 -0.38 12.66
CA ASN A 123 0.83 0.30 11.39
C ASN A 123 1.43 -0.64 10.33
N THR A 124 1.63 -0.14 9.11
CA THR A 124 2.17 -0.95 7.99
C THR A 124 3.59 -1.46 8.24
N ARG A 125 4.42 -0.72 8.99
CA ARG A 125 5.78 -1.14 9.35
C ARG A 125 5.73 -2.34 10.29
N ASP A 126 4.86 -2.31 11.30
CA ASP A 126 4.71 -3.39 12.28
C ASP A 126 4.26 -4.68 11.60
N PHE A 127 3.20 -4.61 10.77
CA PHE A 127 2.76 -5.74 9.97
C PHE A 127 3.83 -6.28 9.03
N SER A 128 4.68 -5.40 8.48
CA SER A 128 5.76 -5.85 7.59
C SER A 128 6.87 -6.56 8.36
N LYS A 129 7.18 -6.13 9.58
CA LYS A 129 8.14 -6.82 10.46
C LYS A 129 7.63 -8.20 10.86
N GLU A 130 6.41 -8.28 11.39
CA GLU A 130 5.82 -9.56 11.81
C GLU A 130 5.63 -10.51 10.61
N ALA A 131 5.12 -10.00 9.48
CA ALA A 131 4.98 -10.82 8.28
C ALA A 131 6.33 -11.33 7.77
N LYS A 132 7.41 -10.56 7.88
CA LYS A 132 8.75 -11.03 7.51
C LYS A 132 9.17 -12.21 8.38
N GLN A 133 9.05 -12.08 9.70
CA GLN A 133 9.39 -13.16 10.64
C GLN A 133 8.58 -14.43 10.35
N GLN A 134 7.28 -14.27 10.12
CA GLN A 134 6.38 -15.38 9.80
C GLN A 134 6.70 -16.01 8.45
N TRP A 135 7.04 -15.21 7.44
CA TRP A 135 7.45 -15.68 6.12
C TRP A 135 8.73 -16.52 6.21
N ASP A 136 9.73 -16.05 6.95
CA ASP A 136 11.00 -16.74 7.11
C ASP A 136 10.79 -18.12 7.76
N ALA A 137 9.88 -18.21 8.74
CA ALA A 137 9.47 -19.45 9.41
C ALA A 137 8.55 -20.38 8.60
N GLN A 138 7.94 -19.92 7.50
CA GLN A 138 7.04 -20.76 6.70
C GLN A 138 7.78 -21.94 6.04
N PRO A 139 7.11 -23.11 5.92
CA PRO A 139 7.65 -24.25 5.20
C PRO A 139 7.81 -23.94 3.70
N ALA A 140 8.68 -24.71 3.04
CA ALA A 140 8.98 -24.53 1.62
C ALA A 140 7.73 -24.63 0.72
N GLU A 141 6.76 -25.47 1.10
CA GLU A 141 5.50 -25.64 0.36
C GLU A 141 4.66 -24.37 0.33
N VAL A 142 4.54 -23.68 1.47
CA VAL A 142 3.83 -22.40 1.54
C VAL A 142 4.55 -21.34 0.73
N LYS A 143 5.88 -21.29 0.83
CA LYS A 143 6.69 -20.37 0.01
C LYS A 143 6.51 -20.65 -1.49
N ARG A 144 6.38 -21.92 -1.89
CA ARG A 144 6.10 -22.35 -3.27
C ARG A 144 4.70 -21.93 -3.71
N LEU A 145 3.68 -22.12 -2.88
CA LEU A 145 2.32 -21.67 -3.15
C LEU A 145 2.28 -20.18 -3.50
N PHE A 146 2.85 -19.33 -2.64
CA PHE A 146 2.89 -17.88 -2.89
C PHE A 146 3.78 -17.50 -4.07
N THR A 147 4.76 -18.33 -4.44
CA THR A 147 5.55 -18.13 -5.66
C THR A 147 4.67 -18.32 -6.89
N ILE A 148 3.91 -19.42 -6.98
CA ILE A 148 3.00 -19.66 -8.11
C ILE A 148 1.91 -18.58 -8.18
N MET A 149 1.38 -18.14 -7.04
CA MET A 149 0.43 -17.03 -7.03
C MET A 149 1.03 -15.72 -7.56
N ALA A 150 2.33 -15.48 -7.33
CA ALA A 150 3.02 -14.31 -7.87
C ALA A 150 3.20 -14.41 -9.39
N ASP A 151 3.45 -15.61 -9.91
CA ASP A 151 3.54 -15.86 -11.35
C ASP A 151 2.20 -15.59 -12.03
N VAL A 152 1.10 -16.09 -11.46
CA VAL A 152 -0.26 -15.77 -11.95
C VAL A 152 -0.58 -14.28 -11.84
N ALA A 153 -0.12 -13.60 -10.78
CA ALA A 153 -0.26 -12.16 -10.68
C ALA A 153 0.50 -11.41 -11.77
N ALA A 154 1.69 -11.88 -12.14
CA ALA A 154 2.49 -11.32 -13.23
C ALA A 154 1.85 -11.56 -14.61
N GLU A 155 1.30 -12.76 -14.85
CA GLU A 155 0.56 -13.08 -16.08
C GLU A 155 -0.68 -12.19 -16.24
N ARG A 156 -1.51 -12.10 -15.20
CA ARG A 156 -2.68 -11.20 -15.20
C ARG A 156 -2.28 -9.75 -15.42
N HIS A 157 -1.20 -9.31 -14.77
CA HIS A 157 -0.68 -7.95 -14.94
C HIS A 157 -0.23 -7.67 -16.36
N LYS A 158 0.51 -8.60 -17.00
CA LYS A 158 0.95 -8.50 -18.40
C LYS A 158 -0.23 -8.42 -19.37
N ALA A 159 -1.29 -9.21 -19.14
CA ALA A 159 -2.51 -9.16 -19.93
C ALA A 159 -3.29 -7.85 -19.72
N THR A 160 -3.35 -7.36 -18.48
CA THR A 160 -4.12 -6.13 -18.13
C THR A 160 -3.41 -4.85 -18.59
N TYR A 161 -2.07 -4.85 -18.58
CA TYR A 161 -1.24 -3.68 -18.89
C TYR A 161 -0.21 -4.04 -19.98
N PRO A 162 -0.65 -4.23 -21.24
CA PRO A 162 0.27 -4.51 -22.33
C PRO A 162 1.25 -3.35 -22.52
N GLY A 163 2.52 -3.68 -22.77
CA GLY A 163 3.58 -2.67 -22.90
C GLY A 163 4.06 -2.04 -21.59
N TYR A 164 3.65 -2.58 -20.43
CA TYR A 164 4.16 -2.11 -19.14
C TYR A 164 5.68 -2.30 -19.01
N ILE A 165 6.37 -1.22 -18.66
CA ILE A 165 7.80 -1.22 -18.33
C ILE A 165 7.97 -0.62 -16.94
N TYR A 166 8.83 -1.25 -16.13
CA TYR A 166 9.13 -0.73 -14.80
C TYR A 166 10.16 0.39 -14.87
N GLU A 167 9.71 1.62 -14.60
CA GLU A 167 10.54 2.82 -14.55
C GLU A 167 10.50 3.43 -13.14
N PRO A 168 11.55 3.27 -12.31
CA PRO A 168 11.63 3.96 -11.03
C PRO A 168 11.82 5.47 -11.22
N GLU A 169 11.02 6.26 -10.51
CA GLU A 169 11.25 7.70 -10.42
C GLU A 169 12.53 7.96 -9.63
N LYS A 170 13.49 8.66 -10.24
CA LYS A 170 14.72 9.10 -9.58
C LYS A 170 14.37 10.31 -8.72
N THR A 171 14.24 10.12 -7.41
CA THR A 171 14.17 11.27 -6.50
C THR A 171 15.58 11.80 -6.26
N GLU A 172 15.81 13.08 -6.56
CA GLU A 172 17.05 13.74 -6.19
C GLU A 172 17.25 13.62 -4.67
N LYS A 173 18.38 13.01 -4.26
CA LYS A 173 18.75 12.97 -2.86
C LYS A 173 19.01 14.40 -2.43
N ARG A 174 18.16 14.97 -1.58
CA ARG A 174 18.49 16.21 -0.87
C ARG A 174 19.76 15.91 -0.08
N LYS A 175 20.89 16.51 -0.46
CA LYS A 175 22.11 16.47 0.35
C LYS A 175 21.79 17.22 1.63
N ASP A 176 21.72 16.53 2.76
CA ASP A 176 21.65 17.17 4.05
C ASP A 176 22.89 18.05 4.21
N LYS A 177 22.70 19.37 4.26
CA LYS A 177 23.76 20.32 4.60
C LYS A 177 24.01 20.22 6.10
N HIS A 178 24.73 19.18 6.53
CA HIS A 178 25.31 19.19 7.86
C HIS A 178 26.48 20.18 7.82
N LEU A 179 26.30 21.30 8.54
CA LEU A 179 27.27 22.37 8.72
C LEU A 179 28.60 21.80 9.21
N SER A 180 29.57 21.73 8.29
CA SER A 180 30.97 21.50 8.59
C SER A 180 31.70 22.84 8.60
N GLU A 181 31.43 23.68 9.58
CA GLU A 181 32.24 24.86 9.86
C GLU A 181 32.42 24.96 11.38
N GLU A 182 33.69 25.06 11.78
CA GLU A 182 34.20 25.45 13.11
C GLU A 182 34.42 24.34 14.16
N PHE A 183 35.54 23.61 14.04
CA PHE A 183 36.47 23.40 15.17
C PHE A 183 37.88 23.05 14.65
N ASP A 184 38.52 24.00 13.96
CA ASP A 184 39.96 24.01 13.71
C ASP A 184 40.61 25.10 14.58
N GLU A 185 40.54 24.97 15.91
CA GLU A 185 41.54 25.57 16.81
C GLU A 185 41.38 25.00 18.23
N TYR A 186 42.22 24.03 18.60
CA TYR A 186 42.90 23.94 19.91
C TYR A 186 43.65 22.60 19.99
N ILE A 187 44.83 22.54 19.38
CA ILE A 187 45.89 21.67 19.87
C ILE A 187 46.60 22.49 20.94
N ASP A 188 46.39 22.14 22.21
CA ASP A 188 47.33 22.53 23.27
C ASP A 188 47.88 21.26 23.92
N TYR A 189 49.13 20.97 23.52
CA TYR A 189 50.01 20.04 24.18
C TYR A 189 50.29 20.57 25.59
N SER A 190 49.64 20.02 26.62
CA SER A 190 50.24 20.03 27.95
C SER A 190 49.75 18.90 28.86
N HIS A 191 50.73 18.16 29.37
CA HIS A 191 50.71 17.17 30.45
C HIS A 191 50.47 15.71 30.09
N CYS A 192 51.54 15.12 29.55
CA CYS A 192 52.08 13.88 30.11
C CYS A 192 53.05 14.28 31.24
N LEU A 193 52.65 14.04 32.50
CA LEU A 193 53.45 13.58 33.65
C LEU A 193 52.53 13.41 34.86
#